data_AF-A0A0A1VGB0-F1
#
_entry.id   AF-A0A0A1VGB0-F1
#
_cell.length_a   1.000
_cell.length_b   1.000
_cell.length_c   1.000
_cell.angle_alpha   90.00
_cell.angle_beta   90.00
_cell.angle_gamma   90.00
#
_symmetry.space_group_name_H-M   'P 1'
#
loop_
_entity.id
_entity.type
_entity.pdbx_description
1 polymer ?
#
loop_
_entity_poly.entity_id
_entity_poly.type
_entity_poly.pdbx_seq_one_letter_code
_entity_poly.pdbx_strand_id
1 'polypeptide(L)'
;MNTNQQIPATQNEAWGFWGTMNEHASTAWPLAMTAISDATSQPLESVRVFLDSRHGRHFADDVQNGLYRGQTLADAVTSDAARPRAIRTGLARTGAGSRPGPA
;
A
#
# COMPACT_ATOMS: atom_id res chain seq x y z
N MET A 1 10.14 -14.87 -13.46
CA MET A 1 10.30 -15.46 -12.11
C MET A 1 9.00 -15.20 -11.38
N ASN A 2 8.15 -16.21 -11.20
CA ASN A 2 6.87 -16.06 -10.52
C ASN A 2 7.12 -16.14 -9.02
N THR A 3 7.43 -15.00 -8.41
CA THR A 3 7.56 -14.94 -6.96
C THR A 3 6.17 -15.14 -6.36
N ASN A 4 5.92 -16.37 -5.93
CA ASN A 4 4.87 -16.73 -4.98
C ASN A 4 5.20 -16.02 -3.65
N GLN A 5 5.08 -14.69 -3.63
CA GLN A 5 5.41 -13.88 -2.46
C GLN A 5 4.29 -14.10 -1.47
N GLN A 6 4.52 -15.03 -0.54
CA GLN A 6 3.75 -15.17 0.68
C GLN A 6 3.55 -13.76 1.25
N ILE A 7 2.31 -13.30 1.23
CA ILE A 7 1.96 -11.98 1.73
C ILE A 7 2.25 -12.02 3.24
N PRO A 8 3.27 -11.27 3.72
CA PRO A 8 3.59 -11.30 5.13
C PRO A 8 2.41 -10.75 5.93
N ALA A 9 2.08 -11.40 7.04
CA ALA A 9 1.06 -10.91 7.96
C ALA A 9 1.50 -9.58 8.58
N THR A 10 0.54 -8.74 8.97
CA THR A 10 0.84 -7.53 9.73
C THR A 10 1.63 -7.88 11.01
N GLN A 11 2.55 -7.01 11.42
CA GLN A 11 3.16 -7.11 12.75
C GLN A 11 2.52 -6.12 13.75
N ASN A 12 1.55 -5.34 13.30
CA ASN A 12 0.90 -4.30 14.08
C ASN A 12 -0.62 -4.41 13.96
N GLU A 13 -1.19 -5.44 14.58
CA GLU A 13 -2.63 -5.72 14.55
C GLU A 13 -3.46 -4.64 15.29
N ALA A 14 -2.85 -3.90 16.20
CA ALA A 14 -3.53 -2.89 17.01
C ALA A 14 -3.54 -1.48 16.39
N TRP A 15 -2.70 -1.20 15.38
CA TRP A 15 -2.57 0.13 14.78
C TRP A 15 -2.24 0.08 13.27
N GLY A 16 -1.87 1.20 12.66
CA GLY A 16 -1.61 1.29 11.21
C GLY A 16 -2.85 0.99 10.36
N PHE A 17 -2.64 0.31 9.23
CA PHE A 17 -3.72 -0.10 8.32
C PHE A 17 -4.62 -1.18 8.95
N TRP A 18 -4.03 -2.18 9.61
CA TRP A 18 -4.78 -3.30 10.16
C TRP A 18 -5.72 -2.87 11.28
N GLY A 19 -5.22 -2.06 12.23
CA GLY A 19 -6.03 -1.53 13.33
C GLY A 19 -7.17 -0.61 12.87
N THR A 20 -7.02 0.10 11.75
CA THR A 20 -8.09 0.93 11.20
C THR A 20 -9.14 0.11 10.45
N MET A 21 -8.74 -0.93 9.71
CA MET A 21 -9.65 -1.75 8.91
C MET A 21 -10.38 -2.84 9.71
N ASN A 22 -9.94 -3.13 10.93
CA ASN A 22 -10.58 -4.07 11.87
C ASN A 22 -10.99 -5.40 11.19
N GLU A 23 -12.28 -5.73 11.11
CA GLU A 23 -12.79 -6.96 10.50
C GLU A 23 -12.49 -7.07 9.00
N HIS A 24 -12.42 -5.94 8.30
CA HIS A 24 -12.07 -5.89 6.88
C HIS A 24 -10.56 -6.02 6.64
N ALA A 25 -9.72 -5.89 7.68
CA ALA A 25 -8.27 -5.91 7.54
C ALA A 25 -7.78 -7.21 6.90
N SER A 26 -8.32 -8.35 7.32
CA SER A 26 -7.96 -9.66 6.77
C SER A 26 -8.16 -9.78 5.25
N THR A 27 -9.19 -9.12 4.71
CA THR A 27 -9.52 -9.13 3.27
C THR A 27 -8.83 -8.00 2.53
N ALA A 28 -8.69 -6.83 3.16
CA ALA A 28 -8.08 -5.63 2.58
C ALA A 28 -6.55 -5.70 2.54
N TRP A 29 -5.93 -6.40 3.49
CA TRP A 29 -4.48 -6.54 3.61
C TRP A 29 -3.82 -7.11 2.35
N PRO A 30 -4.22 -8.29 1.83
CA PRO A 30 -3.61 -8.81 0.61
C PRO A 30 -3.84 -7.90 -0.60
N LEU A 31 -5.01 -7.24 -0.69
CA LEU A 31 -5.29 -6.29 -1.77
C LEU A 31 -4.37 -5.07 -1.72
N ALA A 32 -4.18 -4.48 -0.53
CA ALA A 32 -3.32 -3.32 -0.34
C ALA A 32 -1.85 -3.67 -0.59
N MET A 33 -1.41 -4.83 -0.09
CA MET A 33 -0.07 -5.35 -0.28
C MET A 33 0.28 -5.51 -1.77
N THR A 34 -0.61 -6.14 -2.54
CA THR A 34 -0.41 -6.31 -3.98
C THR A 34 -0.50 -4.98 -4.73
N ALA A 35 -1.51 -4.15 -4.45
CA ALA A 35 -1.70 -2.88 -5.17
C ALA A 35 -0.53 -1.91 -4.96
N ILE A 36 -0.02 -1.79 -3.73
CA ILE A 36 1.13 -0.92 -3.43
C ILE A 36 2.42 -1.52 -4.03
N SER A 37 2.62 -2.83 -3.91
CA SER A 37 3.78 -3.50 -4.51
C SER A 37 3.81 -3.32 -6.03
N ASP A 38 2.67 -3.45 -6.70
CA ASP A 38 2.55 -3.25 -8.15
C ASP A 38 2.80 -1.77 -8.53
N ALA A 39 2.17 -0.83 -7.81
CA ALA A 39 2.31 0.61 -8.06
C ALA A 39 3.73 1.15 -7.79
N THR A 40 4.46 0.54 -6.84
CA THR A 40 5.79 1.02 -6.42
C THR A 40 6.94 0.12 -6.88
N SER A 41 6.64 -1.06 -7.43
CA SER A 41 7.60 -2.13 -7.70
C SER A 41 8.48 -2.50 -6.49
N GLN A 42 7.99 -2.29 -5.26
CA GLN A 42 8.70 -2.60 -4.03
C GLN A 42 8.37 -4.00 -3.50
N PRO A 43 9.30 -4.63 -2.76
CA PRO A 43 9.04 -5.91 -2.12
C PRO A 43 7.94 -5.78 -1.06
N LEU A 44 7.14 -6.85 -0.91
CA LEU A 44 6.04 -6.90 0.06
C LEU A 44 6.48 -6.58 1.49
N GLU A 45 7.72 -6.89 1.86
CA GLU A 45 8.24 -6.59 3.20
C GLU A 45 8.32 -5.08 3.47
N SER A 46 8.73 -4.29 2.47
CA SER A 46 8.73 -2.82 2.57
C SER A 46 7.29 -2.28 2.60
N VAL A 47 6.40 -2.87 1.80
CA VAL A 47 4.98 -2.50 1.78
C VAL A 47 4.32 -2.77 3.14
N ARG A 48 4.63 -3.91 3.77
CA ARG A 48 4.17 -4.23 5.11
C ARG A 48 4.62 -3.17 6.12
N VAL A 49 5.90 -2.79 6.13
CA VAL A 49 6.41 -1.76 7.04
C VAL A 49 5.70 -0.42 6.82
N PHE A 50 5.37 -0.09 5.57
CA PHE A 50 4.58 1.10 5.25
C PHE A 50 3.13 1.01 5.78
N LEU A 51 2.47 -0.13 5.60
CA LEU A 51 1.10 -0.38 6.09
C LEU A 51 1.02 -0.45 7.62
N ASP A 52 2.05 -0.97 8.28
CA ASP A 52 2.17 -1.00 9.74
C ASP A 52 2.54 0.38 10.34
N SER A 53 2.95 1.33 9.50
CA SER A 53 3.29 2.70 9.89
C SER A 53 2.07 3.64 9.94
N ARG A 54 2.27 4.86 10.46
CA ARG A 54 1.25 5.95 10.41
C ARG A 54 0.70 6.22 9.01
N HIS A 55 1.50 5.97 7.97
CA HIS A 55 1.08 6.17 6.57
C HIS A 55 0.04 5.13 6.14
N GLY A 56 0.18 3.88 6.59
CA GLY A 56 -0.84 2.85 6.41
C GLY A 56 -2.17 3.18 7.09
N ARG A 57 -2.14 3.91 8.21
CA ARG A 57 -3.36 4.41 8.85
C ARG A 57 -4.11 5.42 7.98
N HIS A 58 -3.38 6.37 7.38
CA HIS A 58 -3.97 7.33 6.44
C HIS A 58 -4.50 6.64 5.17
N PHE A 59 -3.77 5.66 4.66
CA PHE A 59 -4.22 4.83 3.55
C PHE A 59 -5.51 4.09 3.90
N ALA A 60 -5.62 3.51 5.10
CA ALA A 60 -6.86 2.88 5.55
C ALA A 60 -8.03 3.88 5.68
N ASP A 61 -7.77 5.09 6.18
CA ASP A 61 -8.79 6.14 6.28
C ASP A 61 -9.29 6.55 4.87
N ASP A 62 -8.40 6.66 3.89
CA ASP A 62 -8.75 6.96 2.49
C ASP A 62 -9.54 5.81 1.84
N VAL A 63 -9.18 4.54 2.12
CA VAL A 63 -9.94 3.36 1.70
C VAL A 63 -11.33 3.33 2.31
N GLN A 64 -11.46 3.60 3.62
CA GLN A 64 -12.77 3.73 4.27
C GLN A 64 -13.59 4.84 3.64
N ASN A 65 -13.00 5.99 3.34
CA ASN A 65 -13.68 7.09 2.67
C ASN A 65 -14.19 6.66 1.28
N GLY A 66 -13.43 5.84 0.54
CA GLY A 66 -13.88 5.21 -0.70
C GLY A 66 -15.10 4.30 -0.50
N LEU A 67 -15.07 3.44 0.53
CA LEU A 67 -16.21 2.59 0.90
C LEU A 67 -17.45 3.42 1.27
N TYR A 68 -17.28 4.49 2.06
CA TYR A 68 -18.37 5.44 2.39
C TYR A 68 -18.95 6.13 1.16
N ARG A 69 -18.17 6.29 0.09
CA ARG A 69 -18.64 6.83 -1.20
C ARG A 69 -19.31 5.78 -2.09
N GLY A 70 -19.43 4.54 -1.63
CA GLY A 70 -20.04 3.42 -2.36
C GLY A 70 -19.08 2.69 -3.31
N GLN A 71 -17.76 2.88 -3.17
CA GLN A 71 -16.78 2.11 -3.94
C GLN A 71 -16.63 0.69 -3.35
N THR A 72 -16.17 -0.24 -4.18
CA THR A 72 -15.77 -1.56 -3.67
C THR A 72 -14.44 -1.47 -2.94
N LEU A 73 -14.19 -2.40 -2.01
CA LEU A 73 -12.93 -2.46 -1.25
C LEU A 73 -11.71 -2.51 -2.18
N ALA A 74 -11.79 -3.31 -3.24
CA ALA A 74 -10.72 -3.43 -4.22
C ALA A 74 -10.49 -2.11 -4.97
N ASP A 75 -11.55 -1.47 -5.46
CA ASP A 75 -11.43 -0.19 -6.17
C ASP A 75 -10.89 0.93 -5.27
N ALA A 76 -11.33 0.99 -4.02
CA ALA A 76 -10.86 1.98 -3.05
C ALA A 76 -9.36 1.81 -2.76
N VAL A 77 -8.93 0.56 -2.54
CA VAL A 77 -7.52 0.23 -2.32
C VAL A 77 -6.67 0.54 -3.54
N THR A 78 -7.08 0.12 -4.73
CA THR A 78 -6.34 0.38 -5.98
C THR A 78 -6.28 1.88 -6.30
N SER A 79 -7.39 2.59 -6.10
CA SER A 79 -7.47 4.03 -6.33
C SER A 79 -6.56 4.81 -5.39
N ASP A 80 -6.44 4.41 -4.12
CA ASP A 80 -5.55 5.07 -3.16
C ASP A 80 -4.08 4.67 -3.35
N ALA A 81 -3.81 3.40 -3.69
CA ALA A 81 -2.46 2.90 -3.97
C ALA A 81 -1.84 3.59 -5.20
N ALA A 82 -2.66 3.93 -6.19
CA ALA A 82 -2.25 4.67 -7.39
C ALA A 82 -2.02 6.16 -7.14
N ARG A 83 -2.30 6.70 -5.95
CA ARG A 83 -2.13 8.14 -5.71
C ARG A 83 -0.65 8.53 -5.60
N PRO A 84 -0.23 9.64 -6.21
CA PRO A 84 1.16 10.12 -6.19
C PRO A 84 1.68 10.46 -4.77
N ARG A 85 0.79 10.51 -3.76
CA ARG A 85 1.15 10.72 -2.36
C ARG A 85 1.88 9.51 -1.76
N ALA A 86 1.56 8.28 -2.17
CA ALA A 86 2.29 7.08 -1.76
C ALA A 86 3.73 7.10 -2.31
N ILE A 87 3.92 7.56 -3.56
CA ILE A 87 5.23 7.64 -4.23
C ILE A 87 6.13 8.68 -3.56
N ARG A 88 5.59 9.84 -3.15
CA ARG A 88 6.41 10.95 -2.62
C ARG A 88 6.79 10.83 -1.15
N THR A 89 6.06 10.05 -0.36
CA THR A 89 6.35 9.90 1.08
C THR A 89 7.33 8.76 1.38
N GLY A 90 7.49 7.79 0.47
CA GLY A 90 8.46 6.69 0.59
C GLY A 90 9.81 6.91 -0.10
N LEU A 91 9.94 7.88 -1.02
CA LEU A 91 11.10 7.98 -1.92
C LEU A 91 11.77 9.37 -1.96
N ALA A 92 11.92 10.03 -0.81
CA ALA A 92 12.78 11.22 -0.72
C ALA A 92 14.23 10.91 -0.33
N ARG A 93 14.65 9.63 -0.27
CA ARG A 93 16.06 9.28 -0.12
C ARG A 93 16.36 7.94 -0.76
N THR A 94 17.32 7.96 -1.69
CA THR A 94 17.96 6.83 -2.37
C THR A 94 17.29 6.40 -3.67
N GLY A 95 17.89 6.85 -4.78
CA GLY A 95 17.52 6.43 -6.13
C GLY A 95 18.08 7.32 -7.23
N ALA A 96 19.34 7.76 -7.11
CA ALA A 96 20.10 8.23 -8.26
C ALA A 96 20.26 7.07 -9.26
N GLY A 97 19.97 7.29 -10.54
CA GLY A 97 20.24 6.28 -11.57
C GLY A 97 19.49 6.48 -12.88
N SER A 98 20.06 7.31 -13.75
CA SER A 98 19.99 7.17 -15.22
C SER A 98 18.65 7.43 -15.92
N ARG A 99 18.46 8.68 -16.33
CA ARG A 99 17.69 9.00 -17.55
C ARG A 99 18.61 8.79 -18.77
N PRO A 100 18.25 7.96 -19.77
CA PRO A 100 18.91 8.01 -21.06
C PRO A 100 18.37 9.22 -21.84
N GLY A 101 19.27 10.08 -22.31
CA GLY A 101 18.94 11.16 -23.23
C GLY A 101 18.67 10.61 -24.64
N PRO A 102 17.66 11.09 -25.37
CA PRO A 102 17.56 10.83 -26.79
C PRO A 102 18.56 11.70 -27.57
N ALA A 103 19.12 11.06 -28.61
CA ALA A 103 20.16 11.54 -29.53
C ALA A 103 19.77 12.78 -30.35
#